data_AF-A0A8X7BNF7-F1
#
_entry.id   AF-A0A8X7BNF7-F1
#
_cell.length_a   1.000
_cell.length_b   1.000
_cell.length_c   1.000
_cell.angle_alpha   90.00
_cell.angle_beta   90.00
_cell.angle_gamma   90.00
#
_symmetry.space_group_name_H-M   'P 1'
#
loop_
_entity.id
_entity.type
_entity.pdbx_description
1 polymer ?
#
loop_
_entity_poly.entity_id
_entity_poly.type
_entity_poly.pdbx_seq_one_letter_code
_entity_poly.pdbx_strand_id
1 'polypeptide(L)'
;MAKKSTILEEESKKVIKMAYYHQTLQKDTSITHAAYGNFTDQVDENEIAISTGRFVKLLRYHWSTNHIEATSCLNTFSRICSMKKFWCEKQQREHLFMRFTKQK
;
A
#
# COMPACT_ATOMS: atom_id res chain seq x y z
N MET A 1 -29.94 -39.42 43.11
CA MET A 1 -28.72 -38.59 43.16
C MET A 1 -28.05 -38.62 41.78
N ALA A 2 -27.49 -37.48 41.36
CA ALA A 2 -26.46 -37.29 40.32
C ALA A 2 -26.77 -37.61 38.83
N LYS A 3 -27.53 -36.75 38.14
CA LYS A 3 -27.45 -36.56 36.67
C LYS A 3 -27.72 -35.09 36.26
N LYS A 4 -27.13 -34.13 36.97
CA LYS A 4 -27.30 -32.69 36.66
C LYS A 4 -25.99 -31.92 36.52
N SER A 5 -24.83 -32.56 36.73
CA SER A 5 -23.52 -31.91 36.69
C SER A 5 -22.81 -31.99 35.35
N THR A 6 -23.17 -32.92 34.46
CA THR A 6 -22.42 -33.16 33.22
C THR A 6 -22.76 -32.16 32.10
N ILE A 7 -23.95 -31.55 32.11
CA ILE A 7 -24.39 -30.62 31.04
C ILE A 7 -23.77 -29.23 31.22
N LEU A 8 -23.41 -28.84 32.45
CA LEU A 8 -22.84 -27.52 32.75
C LEU A 8 -21.32 -27.44 32.53
N GLU A 9 -20.61 -28.56 32.42
CA GLU A 9 -19.16 -28.57 32.14
C GLU A 9 -18.85 -28.47 30.64
N GLU A 10 -19.74 -28.93 29.75
CA GLU A 10 -19.52 -28.84 28.29
C GLU A 10 -19.75 -27.43 27.72
N GLU A 11 -20.59 -26.60 28.35
CA GLU A 11 -20.82 -25.22 27.89
C GLU A 11 -19.69 -24.25 28.24
N SER A 12 -18.83 -24.61 29.21
CA SER A 12 -17.75 -23.76 29.73
C SER A 12 -16.53 -23.62 28.81
N LYS A 13 -16.49 -24.37 27.69
CA LYS A 13 -15.41 -24.31 26.69
C LYS A 13 -15.87 -23.82 25.33
N LYS A 14 -16.87 -22.93 25.27
CA LYS A 14 -17.00 -22.04 24.10
C LYS A 14 -15.82 -21.07 24.12
N VAL A 15 -14.69 -21.51 23.56
CA VAL A 15 -13.58 -20.64 23.17
C VAL A 15 -14.20 -19.52 22.35
N ILE A 16 -14.24 -18.31 22.92
CA ILE A 16 -14.66 -17.12 22.20
C ILE A 16 -13.65 -16.96 21.07
N LYS A 17 -14.03 -17.35 19.85
CA LYS A 17 -13.25 -17.08 18.64
C LYS A 17 -13.28 -15.58 18.41
N MET A 18 -12.32 -14.87 19.00
CA MET A 18 -12.13 -13.45 18.70
C MET A 18 -11.70 -13.32 17.24
N ALA A 19 -12.49 -12.58 16.47
CA ALA A 19 -12.11 -12.13 15.14
C ALA A 19 -11.51 -10.73 15.25
N TYR A 20 -10.30 -10.55 14.72
CA TYR A 20 -9.64 -9.25 14.67
C TYR A 20 -9.80 -8.64 13.27
N TYR A 21 -10.04 -7.33 13.23
CA TYR A 21 -10.07 -6.56 11.98
C TYR A 21 -8.90 -5.58 11.96
N HIS A 22 -8.03 -5.72 10.98
CA HIS A 22 -6.87 -4.84 10.81
C HIS A 22 -7.26 -3.60 10.01
N GLN A 23 -7.03 -2.41 10.58
CA GLN A 23 -7.22 -1.13 9.90
C GLN A 23 -6.01 -0.22 10.11
N THR A 24 -5.56 0.44 9.04
CA THR A 24 -4.47 1.42 9.11
C THR A 24 -5.05 2.83 9.24
N LEU A 25 -4.76 3.50 10.37
CA LEU A 25 -5.19 4.88 10.60
C LEU A 25 -4.31 5.89 9.85
N GLN A 26 -2.99 5.72 9.94
CA GLN A 26 -2.02 6.54 9.23
C GLN A 26 -1.09 5.64 8.43
N LYS A 27 -0.99 5.93 7.13
CA LYS A 27 -0.11 5.18 6.22
C LYS A 27 1.35 5.57 6.45
N ASP A 28 2.26 4.65 6.15
CA ASP A 28 3.69 4.91 6.22
C ASP A 28 4.08 6.18 5.43
N THR A 29 4.91 7.00 6.05
CA THR A 29 5.37 8.29 5.51
C THR A 29 6.82 8.24 5.03
N SER A 30 7.60 7.24 5.45
CA SER A 30 8.99 7.05 5.04
C SER A 30 9.07 6.79 3.53
N ILE A 31 9.88 7.55 2.80
CA ILE A 31 10.12 7.32 1.38
C ILE A 31 11.33 6.39 1.23
N THR A 32 11.13 5.24 0.59
CA THR A 32 12.20 4.25 0.36
C THR A 32 12.74 4.28 -1.06
N HIS A 33 11.91 4.66 -2.02
CA HIS A 33 12.27 4.82 -3.43
C HIS A 33 11.51 6.00 -4.03
N ALA A 34 12.10 6.68 -5.00
CA ALA A 34 11.47 7.75 -5.74
C ALA A 34 11.91 7.71 -7.21
N ALA A 35 11.02 8.08 -8.12
CA ALA A 35 11.30 8.25 -9.54
C ALA A 35 10.51 9.45 -10.06
N TYR A 36 11.22 10.40 -10.68
CA TYR A 36 10.62 11.54 -11.38
C TYR A 36 10.31 11.14 -12.82
N GLY A 37 9.15 11.51 -13.33
CA GLY A 37 8.76 11.09 -14.67
C GLY A 37 7.36 11.47 -15.10
N ASN A 38 7.03 11.16 -16.35
CA ASN A 38 5.70 11.40 -16.92
C ASN A 38 4.86 10.12 -16.79
N PHE A 39 4.14 9.95 -15.68
CA PHE A 39 3.39 8.71 -15.40
C PHE A 39 1.92 8.81 -15.84
N THR A 40 1.43 10.01 -16.12
CA THR A 40 0.08 10.28 -16.63
C THR A 40 0.10 10.84 -18.07
N ASP A 41 -1.08 10.99 -18.68
CA ASP A 41 -1.21 11.60 -20.04
C ASP A 41 -1.05 13.13 -20.01
N GLN A 42 -0.90 13.72 -18.82
CA GLN A 42 -0.78 15.16 -18.68
C GLN A 42 0.66 15.56 -19.02
N VAL A 43 0.81 16.10 -20.23
CA VAL A 43 2.07 16.69 -20.70
C VAL A 43 2.45 17.82 -19.75
N ASP A 44 3.71 17.87 -19.32
CA ASP A 44 4.35 18.88 -18.44
C ASP A 44 4.18 18.73 -16.93
N GLU A 45 3.72 17.59 -16.44
CA GLU A 45 3.53 17.44 -15.01
C GLU A 45 4.76 16.90 -14.28
N ASN A 46 5.11 17.61 -13.21
CA ASN A 46 6.26 17.33 -12.35
C ASN A 46 5.89 16.22 -11.38
N GLU A 47 5.70 15.03 -11.94
CA GLU A 47 5.21 13.88 -11.21
C GLU A 47 6.36 13.08 -10.60
N ILE A 48 6.12 12.62 -9.38
CA ILE A 48 7.08 11.83 -8.62
C ILE A 48 6.36 10.60 -8.12
N ALA A 49 6.72 9.44 -8.67
CA ALA A 49 6.32 8.18 -8.11
C ALA A 49 7.21 7.84 -6.92
N ILE A 50 6.61 7.56 -5.76
CA ILE A 50 7.33 7.16 -4.55
C ILE A 50 6.84 5.82 -4.01
N SER A 51 7.74 5.09 -3.35
CA SER A 51 7.40 3.96 -2.51
C SER A 51 7.55 4.35 -1.04
N THR A 52 6.58 3.97 -0.21
CA THR A 52 6.66 4.07 1.25
C THR A 52 6.57 2.69 1.90
N GLY A 53 7.37 1.74 1.40
CA GLY A 53 7.39 0.36 1.88
C GLY A 53 6.34 -0.52 1.21
N ARG A 54 5.09 -0.54 1.72
CA ARG A 54 3.99 -1.30 1.10
C ARG A 54 3.07 -0.46 0.22
N PHE A 55 3.21 0.86 0.25
CA PHE A 55 2.42 1.76 -0.58
C PHE A 55 3.24 2.31 -1.73
N VAL A 56 2.56 2.55 -2.84
CA VAL A 56 3.02 3.39 -3.95
C VAL A 56 2.18 4.65 -3.93
N LYS A 57 2.82 5.81 -4.06
CA LYS A 57 2.12 7.09 -4.18
C LYS A 57 2.60 7.79 -5.44
N LEU A 58 1.69 8.42 -6.15
CA LEU A 58 2.03 9.38 -7.19
C LEU A 58 1.86 10.76 -6.56
N LEU A 59 2.92 11.55 -6.64
CA LEU A 59 2.93 12.93 -6.17
C LEU A 59 3.02 13.86 -7.38
N ARG A 60 2.49 15.06 -7.22
CA ARG A 60 2.59 16.14 -8.21
C ARG A 60 3.08 17.39 -7.54
N TYR A 61 4.10 18.01 -8.13
CA TYR A 61 4.59 19.30 -7.69
C TYR A 61 3.87 20.43 -8.44
N HIS A 62 3.29 21.35 -7.68
CA HIS A 62 2.57 22.51 -8.18
C HIS A 62 3.44 23.76 -8.07
N TRP A 63 4.04 24.19 -9.18
CA TRP A 63 4.97 25.33 -9.23
C TRP A 63 4.38 26.66 -8.77
N SER A 64 3.11 26.91 -9.09
CA SER A 64 2.43 28.17 -8.76
C SER A 64 2.31 28.43 -7.26
N THR A 65 2.24 27.37 -6.47
CA THR A 65 1.97 27.40 -5.03
C THR A 65 3.09 26.77 -4.22
N ASN A 66 4.14 26.27 -4.88
CA ASN A 66 5.32 25.63 -4.29
C ASN A 66 4.96 24.54 -3.26
N HIS A 67 4.03 23.65 -3.63
CA HIS A 67 3.63 22.53 -2.78
C HIS A 67 3.56 21.22 -3.57
N ILE A 68 3.68 20.10 -2.84
CA ILE A 68 3.57 18.76 -3.40
C ILE A 68 2.27 18.13 -2.89
N GLU A 69 1.47 17.63 -3.81
CA GLU A 69 0.22 16.94 -3.53
C GLU A 69 0.34 15.45 -3.87
N ALA A 70 -0.28 14.59 -3.06
CA ALA A 70 -0.40 13.17 -3.39
C ALA A 70 -1.65 12.95 -4.26
N THR A 71 -1.47 12.76 -5.56
CA THR A 71 -2.58 12.53 -6.51
C THR A 71 -3.16 11.12 -6.41
N SER A 72 -2.35 10.14 -5.99
CA SER A 72 -2.80 8.75 -5.83
C SER A 72 -2.00 8.01 -4.77
N CYS A 73 -2.63 7.05 -4.10
CA CYS A 73 -1.97 6.21 -3.10
C CYS A 73 -2.58 4.80 -3.09
N LEU A 74 -1.77 3.80 -3.45
CA LEU A 74 -2.15 2.40 -3.55
C LEU A 74 -1.39 1.54 -2.54
N ASN A 75 -2.09 0.64 -1.86
CA ASN A 75 -1.45 -0.43 -1.08
C ASN A 75 -1.15 -1.62 -1.99
N THR A 76 0.10 -2.06 -2.03
CA THR A 76 0.54 -3.20 -2.84
C THR A 76 0.42 -4.54 -2.11
N PHE A 77 0.02 -4.52 -0.83
CA PHE A 77 -0.09 -5.69 0.04
C PHE A 77 1.21 -6.53 0.14
N SER A 78 2.34 -6.00 -0.32
CA SER A 78 3.66 -6.62 -0.26
C SER A 78 4.71 -5.54 -0.03
N ARG A 79 5.92 -5.92 0.41
CA ARG A 79 7.01 -4.96 0.55
C ARG A 79 7.67 -4.72 -0.80
N ILE A 80 7.80 -3.46 -1.19
CA ILE A 80 8.52 -3.04 -2.40
C ILE A 80 10.03 -3.02 -2.07
N CYS A 81 10.80 -3.78 -2.85
CA CYS A 81 12.25 -3.94 -2.67
C CYS A 81 13.08 -3.15 -3.68
N SER A 82 12.51 -2.84 -4.84
CA SER A 82 13.16 -2.05 -5.89
C SER A 82 12.08 -1.42 -6.75
N MET A 83 12.37 -0.22 -7.23
CA MET A 83 11.53 0.53 -8.15
C MET A 83 12.42 1.15 -9.23
N LYS A 84 12.08 0.95 -10.50
CA LYS A 84 12.75 1.57 -11.65
C LYS A 84 11.72 2.11 -12.62
N LYS A 85 12.02 3.25 -13.24
CA LYS A 85 11.21 3.75 -14.35
C LYS A 85 11.77 3.27 -15.68
N PHE A 86 10.90 3.13 -16.68
CA PHE A 86 11.29 2.83 -18.06
C PHE A 86 10.28 3.45 -19.03
N TRP A 87 10.74 3.66 -20.26
CA TRP A 87 9.92 4.15 -21.36
C TRP A 87 9.69 3.03 -22.36
N CYS A 88 8.49 2.96 -22.93
CA CYS A 88 8.17 2.05 -24.02
C CYS A 88 8.03 2.84 -25.31
N GLU A 89 8.70 2.40 -26.38
CA GLU A 89 8.58 3.03 -27.69
C GLU A 89 7.11 3.09 -28.12
N LYS A 90 6.70 4.23 -28.69
CA LYS A 90 5.33 4.55 -29.14
C LYS A 90 4.31 4.84 -28.02
N GLN A 91 4.70 4.85 -26.76
CA GLN A 91 3.83 5.32 -25.67
C GLN A 91 4.24 6.71 -25.22
N GLN A 92 3.29 7.53 -24.78
CA GLN A 92 3.55 8.90 -24.28
C GLN A 92 3.81 8.93 -22.76
N ARG A 93 3.79 7.77 -22.10
CA ARG A 93 3.93 7.61 -20.65
C ARG A 93 5.13 6.76 -20.28
N GLU A 94 5.80 7.16 -19.20
CA GLU A 94 6.76 6.33 -18.48
C GLU A 94 6.04 5.33 -17.57
N HIS A 95 6.68 4.19 -17.36
CA HIS A 95 6.17 3.08 -16.57
C HIS A 95 7.07 2.78 -15.38
N LEU A 96 6.49 2.17 -14.35
CA LEU A 96 7.22 1.71 -13.18
C LEU A 96 7.34 0.20 -13.20
N PHE A 97 8.58 -0.27 -13.18
CA PHE A 97 8.91 -1.63 -12.82
C PHE A 97 9.13 -1.70 -11.31
N MET A 98 8.39 -2.57 -10.63
CA MET A 98 8.49 -2.78 -9.19
C MET A 98 8.77 -4.24 -8.88
N ARG A 99 9.77 -4.48 -8.02
CA ARG A 99 10.07 -5.80 -7.47
C ARG A 99 9.56 -5.87 -6.03
N PHE A 100 8.81 -6.92 -5.73
CA PHE A 100 8.26 -7.19 -4.40
C PHE A 100 9.04 -8.28 -3.67
N THR A 101 8.95 -8.31 -2.34
CA THR A 101 9.40 -9.47 -1.54
C THR A 101 8.61 -10.71 -1.93
N LYS A 102 9.28 -11.87 -2.04
CA LYS A 102 8.57 -13.16 -2.08
C LYS A 102 7.79 -13.34 -0.78
N GLN A 103 6.48 -13.57 -0.89
CA GLN A 103 5.70 -14.10 0.23
C GLN A 103 6.13 -15.55 0.43
N LYS A 104 6.50 -15.91 1.68
CA LYS A 104 6.81 -17.28 2.06
C LYS A 104 5.51 -18.02 2.38
#